data_AF-A0A915V079-F1
#
_entry.id   AF-A0A915V079-F1
#
_cell.length_a   1.000
_cell.length_b   1.000
_cell.length_c   1.000
_cell.angle_alpha   90.00
_cell.angle_beta   90.00
_cell.angle_gamma   90.00
#
_symmetry.space_group_name_H-M   'P 1'
#
loop_
_entity.id
_entity.type
_entity.pdbx_description
1 polymer ?
#
loop_
_entity_poly.entity_id
_entity_poly.type
_entity_poly.pdbx_seq_one_letter_code
_entity_poly.pdbx_strand_id
1 'polypeptide(L)'
;MSQLLPIARADVAYALLERTKSLETAPVVDLSPSESLLARIQSGEIKLPTKVQELTQIKTLTYSLSAKAALQLGIPLGDMSADGSTSVFVQDYAQYRELAEGAQKVLAGVAIRYTIAFRQLGGNFKLSGLPMIAAAVQLNFAQASAKFDVLGMSSPRITELVPVVSQLDVEAYAKYAEALNAIKALIWDEKTYVEPTILAVVGEAR
;
A
#
# COMPACT_ATOMS: atom_id res chain seq x y z
N MET A 1 -6.07 31.19 10.14
CA MET A 1 -4.87 30.33 10.22
C MET A 1 -5.33 28.91 9.98
N SER A 2 -5.31 28.44 8.72
CA SER A 2 -5.72 27.08 8.36
C SER A 2 -4.48 26.18 8.38
N GLN A 3 -4.39 25.29 9.36
CA GLN A 3 -3.35 24.28 9.40
C GLN A 3 -3.70 23.20 8.37
N LEU A 4 -2.96 23.18 7.26
CA LEU A 4 -2.94 22.06 6.33
C LEU A 4 -2.36 20.86 7.07
N LEU A 5 -3.22 19.92 7.46
CA LEU A 5 -2.78 18.63 7.98
C LEU A 5 -1.99 17.91 6.88
N PRO A 6 -0.86 17.28 7.21
CA PRO A 6 -0.05 16.58 6.23
C PRO A 6 -0.84 15.40 5.68
N ILE A 7 -1.18 15.45 4.39
CA ILE A 7 -1.68 14.30 3.63
C ILE A 7 -0.64 13.20 3.78
N ALA A 8 -0.99 12.13 4.49
CA ALA A 8 -0.13 10.98 4.67
C ALA A 8 0.17 10.42 3.28
N ARG A 9 1.44 10.50 2.86
CA ARG A 9 1.92 10.20 1.49
C ARG A 9 1.75 8.73 1.03
N ALA A 10 0.96 7.92 1.74
CA ALA A 10 0.63 6.55 1.37
C ALA A 10 -0.46 6.46 0.28
N ASP A 11 -1.18 7.55 0.02
CA ASP A 11 -2.40 7.62 -0.80
C ASP A 11 -2.19 7.46 -2.33
N VAL A 12 -0.95 7.52 -2.81
CA VAL A 12 -0.66 7.65 -4.26
C VAL A 12 -0.25 6.33 -4.94
N ALA A 13 0.01 5.26 -4.17
CA ALA A 13 0.60 4.03 -4.71
C ALA A 13 -0.32 3.26 -5.68
N TYR A 14 -1.62 3.20 -5.42
CA TYR A 14 -2.57 2.51 -6.31
C TYR A 14 -2.94 3.34 -7.56
N ALA A 15 -3.03 4.67 -7.42
CA ALA A 15 -3.37 5.59 -8.51
C ALA A 15 -2.35 5.55 -9.67
N LEU A 16 -1.07 5.39 -9.33
CA LEU A 16 0.01 5.39 -10.31
C LEU A 16 0.18 4.07 -11.07
N LEU A 17 -0.30 2.94 -10.53
CA LEU A 17 -0.27 1.65 -11.22
C LEU A 17 -1.34 1.55 -12.34
N GLU A 18 -2.45 2.27 -12.25
CA GLU A 18 -3.39 2.38 -13.38
C GLU A 18 -2.91 3.41 -14.41
N ARG A 19 -2.25 4.50 -13.98
CA ARG A 19 -1.63 5.48 -14.89
C ARG A 19 -0.52 4.90 -15.76
N THR A 20 0.29 3.97 -15.25
CA THR A 20 1.38 3.34 -16.03
C THR A 20 0.89 2.44 -17.17
N LYS A 21 -0.39 2.06 -17.20
CA LYS A 21 -0.99 1.35 -18.35
C LYS A 21 -1.60 2.26 -19.42
N SER A 22 -1.75 3.57 -19.16
CA SER A 22 -2.63 4.45 -19.94
C SER A 22 -1.96 5.73 -20.45
N LEU A 23 -0.62 5.78 -20.56
CA LEU A 23 0.08 6.96 -21.05
C LEU A 23 0.18 7.00 -22.57
N GLU A 24 -0.96 7.11 -23.27
CA GLU A 24 -1.01 7.77 -24.59
C GLU A 24 -2.33 8.55 -24.72
N THR A 25 -2.22 9.88 -24.72
CA THR A 25 -3.21 10.89 -25.14
C THR A 25 -4.45 11.16 -24.26
N ALA A 26 -4.43 12.27 -23.50
CA ALA A 26 -5.64 13.01 -23.12
C ALA A 26 -5.33 14.50 -22.82
N PRO A 27 -6.25 15.44 -23.16
CA PRO A 27 -6.03 16.88 -23.10
C PRO A 27 -6.20 17.48 -21.70
N VAL A 28 -5.56 18.63 -21.48
CA VAL A 28 -5.57 19.42 -20.22
C VAL A 28 -6.94 20.06 -20.00
N VAL A 29 -7.58 19.82 -18.85
CA VAL A 29 -8.81 20.50 -18.40
C VAL A 29 -8.70 20.88 -16.90
N ASP A 30 -9.36 21.99 -16.57
CA ASP A 30 -9.32 22.83 -15.37
C ASP A 30 -9.76 22.13 -14.06
N LEU A 31 -9.07 22.42 -12.96
CA LEU A 31 -9.26 21.77 -11.65
C LEU A 31 -9.75 22.81 -10.62
N SER A 32 -11.06 22.86 -10.35
CA SER A 32 -11.52 23.52 -9.13
C SER A 32 -11.53 22.51 -7.97
N PRO A 33 -10.70 22.67 -6.92
CA PRO A 33 -10.53 21.68 -5.85
C PRO A 33 -11.82 21.35 -5.08
N SER A 34 -12.84 22.21 -5.13
CA SER A 34 -14.10 22.09 -4.40
C SER A 34 -15.08 21.08 -4.97
N GLU A 35 -14.92 20.64 -6.23
CA GLU A 35 -15.86 19.70 -6.87
C GLU A 35 -15.34 18.26 -6.92
N SER A 36 -14.07 18.02 -6.60
CA SER A 36 -13.51 16.66 -6.64
C SER A 36 -14.14 15.75 -5.59
N LEU A 37 -14.41 14.50 -5.95
CA LEU A 37 -14.94 13.47 -5.04
C LEU A 37 -14.07 13.33 -3.78
N LEU A 38 -12.75 13.43 -3.94
CA LEU A 38 -11.79 13.44 -2.83
C LEU A 38 -12.03 14.61 -1.86
N ALA A 39 -12.22 15.82 -2.35
CA ALA A 39 -12.45 16.99 -1.50
C ALA A 39 -13.78 16.88 -0.73
N ARG A 40 -14.82 16.33 -1.37
CA ARG A 40 -16.12 16.08 -0.73
C ARG A 40 -16.07 14.97 0.32
N ILE A 41 -15.21 13.98 0.14
CA ILE A 41 -14.90 12.98 1.18
C ILE A 41 -14.15 13.66 2.35
N GLN A 42 -13.14 14.47 2.06
CA GLN A 42 -12.34 15.16 3.07
C GLN A 42 -13.14 16.21 3.86
N SER A 43 -14.14 16.84 3.23
CA SER A 43 -15.07 17.77 3.89
C SER A 43 -16.15 17.06 4.72
N GLY A 44 -16.27 15.73 4.58
CA GLY A 44 -17.28 14.91 5.26
C GLY A 44 -18.66 14.93 4.61
N GLU A 45 -18.80 15.54 3.43
CA GLU A 45 -20.03 15.49 2.64
C GLU A 45 -20.35 14.04 2.21
N ILE A 46 -19.32 13.30 1.78
CA ILE A 46 -19.42 11.89 1.44
C ILE A 46 -18.80 11.07 2.57
N LYS A 47 -19.63 10.26 3.24
CA LYS A 47 -19.19 9.38 4.32
C LYS A 47 -18.48 8.16 3.77
N LEU A 48 -17.30 7.86 4.32
CA LEU A 48 -16.61 6.61 4.09
C LEU A 48 -17.41 5.43 4.68
N PRO A 49 -17.24 4.20 4.16
CA PRO A 49 -17.72 3.03 4.86
C PRO A 49 -17.15 3.03 6.27
N THR A 50 -17.93 2.60 7.26
CA THR A 50 -17.51 2.52 8.67
C THR A 50 -17.61 1.11 9.22
N LYS A 51 -18.20 0.19 8.43
CA LYS A 51 -18.38 -1.21 8.79
C LYS A 51 -17.75 -2.11 7.75
N VAL A 52 -17.22 -3.24 8.22
CA VAL A 52 -16.61 -4.27 7.35
C VAL A 52 -17.58 -4.78 6.31
N GLN A 53 -18.87 -4.90 6.67
CA GLN A 53 -19.93 -5.38 5.77
C GLN A 53 -20.17 -4.41 4.58
N GLU A 54 -19.73 -3.16 4.69
CA GLU A 54 -19.81 -2.18 3.60
C GLU A 54 -18.60 -2.27 2.65
N LEU A 55 -17.55 -3.01 3.03
CA LEU A 55 -16.35 -3.23 2.22
C LEU A 55 -16.55 -4.45 1.33
N THR A 56 -17.20 -4.23 0.19
CA THR A 56 -17.71 -5.29 -0.70
C THR A 56 -16.69 -5.88 -1.67
N GLN A 57 -15.52 -5.26 -1.81
CA GLN A 57 -14.48 -5.70 -2.74
C GLN A 57 -13.24 -6.16 -1.99
N ILE A 58 -12.59 -7.21 -2.49
CA ILE A 58 -11.30 -7.70 -2.00
C ILE A 58 -10.33 -7.73 -3.19
N LYS A 59 -9.13 -7.21 -2.99
CA LYS A 59 -8.06 -7.22 -3.99
C LYS A 59 -6.74 -7.57 -3.35
N THR A 60 -6.01 -8.48 -3.98
CA THR A 60 -4.58 -8.69 -3.69
C THR A 60 -3.80 -8.18 -4.87
N LEU A 61 -2.79 -7.36 -4.60
CA LEU A 61 -1.94 -6.76 -5.61
C LEU A 61 -0.48 -7.07 -5.27
N THR A 62 0.30 -7.42 -6.29
CA THR A 62 1.74 -7.69 -6.14
C THR A 62 2.47 -7.04 -7.29
N TYR A 63 3.50 -6.26 -6.98
CA TYR A 63 4.25 -5.51 -7.98
C TYR A 63 5.66 -5.19 -7.48
N SER A 64 6.55 -4.92 -8.44
CA SER A 64 7.90 -4.45 -8.18
C SER A 64 8.09 -3.05 -8.76
N LEU A 65 8.83 -2.21 -8.05
CA LEU A 65 9.18 -0.85 -8.41
C LEU A 65 10.70 -0.67 -8.37
N SER A 66 11.20 0.31 -9.13
CA SER A 66 12.53 0.85 -8.86
C SER A 66 12.50 1.64 -7.55
N ALA A 67 13.64 1.76 -6.87
CA ALA A 67 13.77 2.60 -5.67
C ALA A 67 13.27 4.04 -5.89
N LYS A 68 13.55 4.62 -7.06
CA LYS A 68 13.08 5.96 -7.43
C LYS A 68 11.55 6.05 -7.49
N ALA A 69 10.90 5.09 -8.15
CA ALA A 69 9.44 5.06 -8.23
C ALA A 69 8.80 4.83 -6.85
N ALA A 70 9.39 3.98 -6.02
CA ALA A 70 8.93 3.76 -4.65
C ALA A 70 9.01 5.04 -3.80
N LEU A 71 10.10 5.80 -3.87
CA LEU A 71 10.22 7.09 -3.17
C LEU A 71 9.22 8.14 -3.65
N GLN A 72 8.95 8.20 -4.96
CA GLN A 72 7.90 9.07 -5.51
C GLN A 72 6.51 8.72 -4.97
N LEU A 73 6.31 7.46 -4.59
CA LEU A 73 5.10 6.95 -3.95
C LEU A 73 5.10 7.04 -2.42
N GLY A 74 6.14 7.64 -1.82
CA GLY A 74 6.27 7.71 -0.36
C GLY A 74 6.52 6.37 0.31
N ILE A 75 6.90 5.34 -0.46
CA ILE A 75 7.21 4.01 0.08
C ILE A 75 8.65 4.05 0.62
N PRO A 76 8.85 3.80 1.93
CA PRO A 76 10.17 3.88 2.54
C PRO A 76 11.07 2.74 2.06
N LEU A 77 12.37 3.02 1.91
CA LEU A 77 13.39 2.03 1.56
C LEU A 77 14.09 1.44 2.80
N GLY A 78 13.68 1.85 4.01
CA GLY A 78 14.43 1.59 5.24
C GLY A 78 15.82 2.23 5.17
N ASP A 79 16.84 1.48 5.56
CA ASP A 79 18.25 1.93 5.54
C ASP A 79 18.92 1.83 4.15
N MET A 80 18.18 1.44 3.11
CA MET A 80 18.73 1.24 1.77
C MET A 80 18.80 2.55 0.98
N SER A 81 19.92 2.76 0.28
CA SER A 81 20.05 3.90 -0.63
C SER A 81 19.26 3.69 -1.93
N ALA A 82 18.67 4.77 -2.45
CA ALA A 82 17.95 4.77 -3.71
C ALA A 82 18.90 4.82 -4.91
N ASP A 83 19.62 3.72 -5.15
CA ASP A 83 20.48 3.53 -6.32
C ASP A 83 19.81 2.67 -7.40
N GLY A 84 20.47 2.54 -8.56
CA GLY A 84 19.96 1.76 -9.69
C GLY A 84 19.89 0.24 -9.46
N SER A 85 20.45 -0.25 -8.35
CA SER A 85 20.46 -1.69 -8.00
C SER A 85 19.40 -2.05 -6.96
N THR A 86 18.74 -1.05 -6.40
CA THR A 86 17.72 -1.22 -5.37
C THR A 86 16.34 -1.29 -6.00
N SER A 87 15.64 -2.38 -5.72
CA SER A 87 14.26 -2.62 -6.13
C SER A 87 13.36 -2.70 -4.91
N VAL A 88 12.07 -2.44 -5.10
CA VAL A 88 11.07 -2.55 -4.05
C VAL A 88 9.98 -3.50 -4.50
N PHE A 89 9.76 -4.55 -3.74
CA PHE A 89 8.62 -5.45 -3.91
C PHE A 89 7.51 -5.02 -2.96
N VAL A 90 6.28 -4.93 -3.46
CA VAL A 90 5.10 -4.60 -2.65
C VAL A 90 4.04 -5.66 -2.87
N GLN A 91 3.47 -6.12 -1.76
CA GLN A 91 2.27 -6.94 -1.74
C GLN A 91 1.22 -6.29 -0.86
N ASP A 92 0.06 -5.99 -1.45
CA ASP A 92 -1.09 -5.41 -0.77
C ASP A 92 -2.22 -6.43 -0.73
N TYR A 93 -2.83 -6.61 0.42
CA TYR A 93 -4.18 -7.14 0.57
C TYR A 93 -5.09 -5.99 0.97
N ALA A 94 -6.14 -5.73 0.19
CA ALA A 94 -7.09 -4.66 0.45
C ALA A 94 -8.52 -5.21 0.48
N GLN A 95 -9.32 -4.72 1.42
CA GLN A 95 -10.76 -4.89 1.43
C GLN A 95 -11.39 -3.50 1.47
N TYR A 96 -12.21 -3.17 0.48
CA TYR A 96 -12.64 -1.79 0.25
C TYR A 96 -14.02 -1.69 -0.40
N ARG A 97 -14.55 -0.47 -0.39
CA ARG A 97 -15.68 -0.03 -1.19
C ARG A 97 -15.19 1.00 -2.21
N GLU A 98 -15.64 0.85 -3.45
CA GLU A 98 -15.46 1.88 -4.47
C GLU A 98 -16.57 2.93 -4.31
N LEU A 99 -16.16 4.19 -4.18
CA LEU A 99 -17.01 5.37 -4.29
C LEU A 99 -16.73 5.96 -5.67
N ALA A 100 -17.75 6.06 -6.53
CA ALA A 100 -17.57 6.52 -7.90
C ALA A 100 -18.54 7.66 -8.22
N GLU A 101 -18.00 8.73 -8.80
CA GLU A 101 -18.77 9.86 -9.34
C GLU A 101 -18.16 10.32 -10.66
N GLY A 102 -18.91 10.18 -11.74
CA GLY A 102 -18.41 10.48 -13.09
C GLY A 102 -17.20 9.62 -13.45
N ALA A 103 -16.07 10.27 -13.76
CA ALA A 103 -14.82 9.62 -14.10
C ALA A 103 -13.91 9.36 -12.88
N GLN A 104 -14.23 9.94 -11.72
CA GLN A 104 -13.43 9.81 -10.52
C GLN A 104 -13.93 8.65 -9.67
N LYS A 105 -12.98 7.85 -9.19
CA LYS A 105 -13.21 6.73 -8.28
C LYS A 105 -12.29 6.87 -7.08
N VAL A 106 -12.83 6.63 -5.89
CA VAL A 106 -12.07 6.57 -4.64
C VAL A 106 -12.27 5.20 -4.02
N LEU A 107 -11.16 4.52 -3.75
CA LEU A 107 -11.17 3.24 -3.05
C LEU A 107 -11.00 3.52 -1.57
N ALA A 108 -12.05 3.27 -0.78
CA ALA A 108 -12.05 3.50 0.66
C ALA A 108 -12.22 2.20 1.43
N GLY A 109 -11.34 1.93 2.38
CA GLY A 109 -11.34 0.65 3.07
C GLY A 109 -10.14 0.45 3.97
N VAL A 110 -9.76 -0.82 4.08
CA VAL A 110 -8.64 -1.28 4.88
C VAL A 110 -7.63 -2.01 4.02
N ALA A 111 -6.36 -1.95 4.40
CA ALA A 111 -5.32 -2.68 3.69
C ALA A 111 -4.23 -3.17 4.64
N ILE A 112 -3.61 -4.27 4.24
CA ILE A 112 -2.39 -4.80 4.84
C ILE A 112 -1.35 -4.76 3.73
N ARG A 113 -0.28 -4.01 3.96
CA ARG A 113 0.79 -3.78 2.99
C ARG A 113 2.07 -4.36 3.51
N TYR A 114 2.73 -5.14 2.65
CA TYR A 114 4.07 -5.61 2.87
C TYR A 114 4.99 -5.03 1.82
N THR A 115 6.02 -4.32 2.27
CA THR A 115 7.02 -3.67 1.43
C THR A 115 8.38 -4.27 1.73
N ILE A 116 9.10 -4.68 0.69
CA ILE A 116 10.52 -5.05 0.80
C ILE A 116 11.33 -4.21 -0.14
N ALA A 117 12.24 -3.42 0.40
CA ALA A 117 13.36 -2.91 -0.36
C ALA A 117 14.45 -3.98 -0.39
N PHE A 118 15.03 -4.25 -1.56
CA PHE A 118 16.13 -5.20 -1.68
C PHE A 118 17.16 -4.76 -2.73
N ARG A 119 18.41 -5.17 -2.52
CA ARG A 119 19.53 -4.99 -3.43
C ARG A 119 20.20 -6.34 -3.63
N GLN A 120 20.42 -6.69 -4.89
CA GLN A 120 21.18 -7.86 -5.25
C GLN A 120 22.68 -7.56 -5.14
N LEU A 121 23.42 -8.39 -4.41
CA LEU A 121 24.87 -8.27 -4.25
C LEU A 121 25.63 -9.16 -5.24
N GLY A 122 25.00 -10.22 -5.74
CA GLY A 122 25.60 -11.16 -6.69
C GLY A 122 24.60 -12.15 -7.27
N GLY A 123 25.05 -12.93 -8.28
CA GLY A 123 24.22 -13.87 -9.03
C GLY A 123 23.33 -13.19 -10.08
N ASN A 124 22.88 -13.94 -11.09
CA ASN A 124 21.98 -13.47 -12.16
C ASN A 124 20.55 -14.01 -11.98
N PHE A 125 20.07 -14.07 -10.74
CA PHE A 125 18.74 -14.58 -10.43
C PHE A 125 17.69 -13.47 -10.53
N LYS A 126 16.51 -13.80 -11.06
CA LYS A 126 15.36 -12.90 -11.05
C LYS A 126 14.64 -13.01 -9.70
N LEU A 127 14.78 -12.00 -8.87
CA LEU A 127 14.07 -11.89 -7.58
C LEU A 127 12.64 -11.38 -7.82
N SER A 128 11.75 -12.26 -8.31
CA SER A 128 10.38 -11.88 -8.69
C SER A 128 9.32 -12.11 -7.60
N GLY A 129 9.71 -12.41 -6.36
CA GLY A 129 8.76 -12.67 -5.28
C GLY A 129 9.41 -12.93 -3.92
N LEU A 130 8.58 -12.84 -2.87
CA LEU A 130 9.00 -12.95 -1.47
C LEU A 130 9.89 -14.16 -1.15
N PRO A 131 9.52 -15.40 -1.55
CA PRO A 131 10.33 -16.56 -1.17
C PRO A 131 11.72 -16.53 -1.79
N MET A 132 11.83 -16.02 -3.03
CA MET A 132 13.12 -15.90 -3.71
C MET A 132 13.98 -14.80 -3.13
N ILE A 133 13.39 -13.67 -2.72
CA ILE A 133 14.13 -12.60 -2.04
C ILE A 133 14.65 -13.11 -0.70
N ALA A 134 13.81 -13.76 0.11
CA ALA A 134 14.21 -14.32 1.40
C ALA A 134 15.34 -15.37 1.25
N ALA A 135 15.22 -16.27 0.27
CA ALA A 135 16.27 -17.24 -0.03
C ALA A 135 17.58 -16.58 -0.48
N ALA A 136 17.51 -15.52 -1.31
CA ALA A 136 18.68 -14.79 -1.75
C ALA A 136 19.39 -14.05 -0.60
N VAL A 137 18.63 -13.52 0.37
CA VAL A 137 19.22 -12.92 1.59
C VAL A 137 19.87 -14.00 2.45
N GLN A 138 19.21 -15.15 2.65
CA GLN A 138 19.76 -16.28 3.40
C GLN A 138 21.10 -16.78 2.84
N LEU A 139 21.26 -16.74 1.51
CA LEU A 139 22.47 -17.14 0.81
C LEU A 139 23.50 -16.00 0.64
N ASN A 140 23.28 -14.83 1.25
CA ASN A 140 24.11 -13.63 1.11
C ASN A 140 24.25 -13.11 -0.33
N PHE A 141 23.30 -13.43 -1.22
CA PHE A 141 23.23 -12.89 -2.58
C PHE A 141 22.40 -11.61 -2.68
N ALA A 142 21.69 -11.23 -1.61
CA ALA A 142 20.94 -9.98 -1.51
C ALA A 142 20.97 -9.41 -0.10
N GLN A 143 20.71 -8.10 0.00
CA GLN A 143 20.32 -7.44 1.24
C GLN A 143 18.89 -6.94 1.08
N ALA A 144 18.08 -7.06 2.13
CA ALA A 144 16.71 -6.59 2.10
C ALA A 144 16.26 -6.03 3.45
N SER A 145 15.39 -5.03 3.37
CA SER A 145 14.68 -4.42 4.49
C SER A 145 13.18 -4.56 4.25
N ALA A 146 12.46 -5.03 5.27
CA ALA A 146 11.04 -5.31 5.20
C ALA A 146 10.23 -4.39 6.11
N LYS A 147 9.08 -3.94 5.63
CA LYS A 147 8.11 -3.15 6.39
C LYS A 147 6.72 -3.73 6.21
N PHE A 148 6.01 -3.84 7.33
CA PHE A 148 4.64 -4.31 7.38
C PHE A 148 3.75 -3.19 7.91
N ASP A 149 2.74 -2.81 7.13
CA ASP A 149 1.84 -1.70 7.42
C ASP A 149 0.40 -2.21 7.44
N VAL A 150 -0.38 -1.74 8.41
CA VAL A 150 -1.81 -1.98 8.51
C VAL A 150 -2.52 -0.63 8.42
N LEU A 151 -3.45 -0.50 7.47
CA LEU A 151 -4.12 0.74 7.12
C LEU A 151 -5.63 0.61 7.36
N GLY A 152 -6.21 1.60 8.03
CA GLY A 152 -7.65 1.72 8.24
C GLY A 152 -8.27 0.71 9.22
N MET A 153 -7.44 0.00 10.00
CA MET A 153 -7.90 -0.87 11.09
C MET A 153 -6.95 -0.84 12.26
N SER A 154 -7.51 -0.99 13.46
CA SER A 154 -6.75 -1.04 14.69
C SER A 154 -7.41 -1.97 15.72
N SER A 155 -6.57 -2.63 16.50
CA SER A 155 -6.95 -3.32 17.74
C SER A 155 -5.68 -3.70 18.48
N PRO A 156 -5.72 -3.93 19.80
CA PRO A 156 -4.56 -4.42 20.54
C PRO A 156 -3.94 -5.68 19.92
N ARG A 157 -4.78 -6.61 19.43
CA ARG A 157 -4.33 -7.84 18.77
C ARG A 157 -3.61 -7.59 17.45
N ILE A 158 -4.06 -6.60 16.67
CA ILE A 158 -3.34 -6.23 15.44
C ILE A 158 -1.94 -5.73 15.80
N THR A 159 -1.81 -4.86 16.81
CA THR A 159 -0.51 -4.35 17.25
C THR A 159 0.43 -5.46 17.71
N GLU A 160 -0.08 -6.48 18.40
CA GLU A 160 0.70 -7.66 18.82
C GLU A 160 1.15 -8.55 17.65
N LEU A 161 0.39 -8.58 16.55
CA LEU A 161 0.65 -9.42 15.39
C LEU A 161 1.55 -8.77 14.35
N VAL A 162 1.65 -7.43 14.32
CA VAL A 162 2.52 -6.72 13.37
C VAL A 162 3.98 -7.02 13.71
N PRO A 163 4.75 -7.69 12.81
CA PRO A 163 6.13 -8.03 13.12
C PRO A 163 6.98 -6.77 13.17
N VAL A 164 7.88 -6.70 14.15
CA VAL A 164 8.88 -5.63 14.23
C VAL A 164 9.76 -5.67 12.98
N VAL A 165 10.08 -4.49 12.44
CA VAL A 165 11.01 -4.34 11.31
C VAL A 165 12.30 -5.07 11.65
N SER A 166 12.62 -6.08 10.85
CA SER A 166 13.81 -6.92 11.02
C SER A 166 14.44 -7.19 9.66
N GLN A 167 15.70 -7.64 9.70
CA GLN A 167 16.38 -8.14 8.51
C GLN A 167 15.58 -9.32 7.93
N LEU A 168 15.32 -9.28 6.63
CA LEU A 168 14.50 -10.31 5.99
C LEU A 168 15.30 -11.59 5.79
N ASP A 169 14.87 -12.68 6.43
CA ASP A 169 15.30 -14.05 6.14
C ASP A 169 14.08 -14.97 5.94
N VAL A 170 14.32 -16.28 5.80
CA VAL A 170 13.26 -17.27 5.58
C VAL A 170 12.32 -17.38 6.80
N GLU A 171 12.84 -17.21 8.01
CA GLU A 171 12.06 -17.28 9.25
C GLU A 171 11.18 -16.03 9.41
N ALA A 172 11.75 -14.84 9.17
CA ALA A 172 11.03 -13.58 9.16
C ALA A 172 9.90 -13.62 8.12
N TYR A 173 10.17 -14.16 6.92
CA TYR A 173 9.13 -14.35 5.90
C TYR A 173 7.96 -15.20 6.40
N ALA A 174 8.23 -16.33 7.07
CA ALA A 174 7.18 -17.18 7.64
C ALA A 174 6.34 -16.40 8.67
N LYS A 175 6.98 -15.63 9.56
CA LYS A 175 6.30 -14.77 10.54
C LYS A 175 5.44 -13.70 9.86
N TYR A 176 5.92 -13.07 8.78
CA TYR A 176 5.12 -12.10 8.03
C TYR A 176 3.90 -12.74 7.35
N ALA A 177 4.04 -13.94 6.79
CA ALA A 177 2.93 -14.67 6.19
C ALA A 177 1.87 -15.09 7.22
N GLU A 178 2.31 -15.53 8.41
CA GLU A 178 1.44 -15.83 9.54
C GLU A 178 0.71 -14.58 10.04
N ALA A 179 1.45 -13.47 10.24
CA ALA A 179 0.88 -12.18 10.64
C ALA A 179 -0.16 -11.67 9.65
N LEU A 180 0.12 -11.75 8.35
CA LEU A 180 -0.83 -11.38 7.30
C LEU A 180 -2.14 -12.18 7.43
N ASN A 181 -2.07 -13.50 7.59
CA ASN A 181 -3.26 -14.34 7.71
C ASN A 181 -4.01 -14.08 9.02
N ALA A 182 -3.30 -13.89 10.12
CA ALA A 182 -3.90 -13.58 11.43
C ALA A 182 -4.61 -12.22 11.41
N ILE A 183 -3.99 -11.18 10.86
CA ILE A 183 -4.59 -9.84 10.74
C ILE A 183 -5.77 -9.86 9.76
N LYS A 184 -5.69 -10.61 8.65
CA LYS A 184 -6.82 -10.82 7.74
C LYS A 184 -8.03 -11.45 8.43
N ALA A 185 -7.82 -12.34 9.38
CA ALA A 185 -8.92 -12.93 10.14
C ALA A 185 -9.57 -11.91 11.09
N LEU A 186 -8.78 -10.99 11.66
CA LEU A 186 -9.27 -9.94 12.56
C LEU A 186 -10.15 -8.90 11.86
N ILE A 187 -10.10 -8.78 10.53
CA ILE A 187 -10.99 -7.86 9.79
C ILE A 187 -12.46 -8.12 10.11
N TRP A 188 -12.83 -9.37 10.40
CA TRP A 188 -14.21 -9.76 10.69
C TRP A 188 -14.50 -9.90 12.18
N ASP A 189 -13.54 -9.62 13.06
CA ASP A 189 -13.70 -9.67 14.51
C ASP A 189 -14.49 -8.44 14.98
N GLU A 190 -15.54 -8.64 15.78
CA GLU A 190 -16.36 -7.56 16.34
C GLU A 190 -15.55 -6.59 17.22
N LYS A 191 -14.40 -7.04 17.75
CA LYS A 191 -13.50 -6.23 18.59
C LYS A 191 -12.47 -5.44 17.77
N THR A 192 -12.46 -5.57 16.45
CA THR A 192 -11.58 -4.81 15.58
C THR A 192 -12.24 -3.50 15.19
N TYR A 193 -11.55 -2.40 15.50
CA TYR A 193 -11.97 -1.08 15.08
C TYR A 193 -11.57 -0.88 13.62
N VAL A 194 -12.57 -0.60 12.80
CA VAL A 194 -12.40 -0.31 11.38
C VAL A 194 -12.62 1.17 11.18
N GLU A 195 -11.56 1.86 10.78
CA GLU A 195 -11.53 3.27 10.47
C GLU A 195 -11.11 3.42 9.01
N PRO A 196 -12.01 3.19 8.04
CA PRO A 196 -11.62 3.10 6.64
C PRO A 196 -10.91 4.35 6.17
N THR A 197 -9.80 4.14 5.48
CA THR A 197 -8.99 5.20 4.90
C THR A 197 -9.07 5.16 3.39
N ILE A 198 -8.63 6.24 2.76
CA ILE A 198 -8.48 6.31 1.31
C ILE A 198 -7.27 5.45 0.92
N LEU A 199 -7.50 4.40 0.14
CA LEU A 199 -6.46 3.50 -0.36
C LEU A 199 -5.96 3.93 -1.73
N ALA A 200 -6.84 4.56 -2.53
CA ALA A 200 -6.52 5.03 -3.87
C ALA A 200 -7.53 6.07 -4.36
N VAL A 201 -7.06 6.92 -5.28
CA VAL A 201 -7.91 7.75 -6.15
C VAL A 201 -7.59 7.39 -7.60
N VAL A 202 -8.59 7.04 -8.38
CA VAL A 202 -8.45 6.62 -9.78
C VAL A 202 -9.30 7.53 -10.65
N GLY A 203 -8.79 7.85 -11.85
CA GLY A 203 -9.41 8.79 -12.77
C GLY A 203 -8.94 10.22 -12.57
N GLU A 204 -9.39 11.10 -13.44
CA GLU A 204 -9.09 12.53 -13.38
C GLU A 204 -10.17 13.23 -12.55
N ALA A 205 -9.75 14.10 -11.64
CA ALA A 205 -10.64 15.13 -11.13
C ALA A 205 -11.03 15.97 -12.35
N ARG A 206 -12.33 16.05 -12.62
CA ARG A 206 -12.86 16.96 -13.63
C ARG A 206 -12.77 18.41 -13.17
#